data_AF-A0A133V8P4-F1
#
_entry.id   AF-A0A133V8P4-F1
#
_cell.length_a   1.000
_cell.length_b   1.000
_cell.length_c   1.000
_cell.angle_alpha   90.00
_cell.angle_beta   90.00
_cell.angle_gamma   90.00
#
_symmetry.space_group_name_H-M   'P 1'
#
loop_
_entity.id
_entity.type
_entity.pdbx_description
1 polymer ?
#
loop_
_entity_poly.entity_id
_entity_poly.type
_entity_poly.pdbx_seq_one_letter_code
_entity_poly.pdbx_strand_id
1 'polypeptide(L)'
;MERPQLSRRWGKKLSENGKRIAVVSNDKGAISVDGEVIKKLGFETGEIAGGCVCFYLPLLKHIIDTITQKLVPDVLFLEPVAYFLPSKLYSDLRKKFEGVELAPVIILADASRLLDYKERSEELSYLESRQVKDAEVLVISKVDLVSENQLSAVRKIVQRINPKARLVETSGKTGAGLGELSNIILQEYVFSSVVLLAFPRMDLIPFASRSPTSS
;
A
#
# COMPACT_ATOMS: atom_id res chain seq x y z
N MET A 1 0.73 -2.07 -13.93
CA MET A 1 1.97 -2.88 -13.78
C MET A 1 2.94 -2.28 -12.76
N GLU A 2 2.45 -1.85 -11.59
CA GLU A 2 3.30 -1.35 -10.47
C GLU A 2 3.05 -2.12 -9.16
N ARG A 3 2.06 -3.04 -9.12
CA ARG A 3 1.61 -3.71 -7.88
C ARG A 3 2.77 -4.26 -7.04
N PRO A 4 3.80 -4.88 -7.65
CA PRO A 4 4.97 -5.33 -6.88
C PRO A 4 6.11 -4.31 -6.77
N GLN A 5 6.11 -3.18 -7.49
CA GLN A 5 7.35 -2.40 -7.63
C GLN A 5 7.71 -1.60 -6.38
N LEU A 6 6.72 -1.03 -5.69
CA LEU A 6 6.99 -0.19 -4.51
C LEU A 6 7.44 -1.03 -3.32
N SER A 7 6.69 -2.06 -2.93
CA SER A 7 7.05 -2.96 -1.83
C SER A 7 8.38 -3.69 -2.09
N ARG A 8 8.65 -4.10 -3.33
CA ARG A 8 9.95 -4.69 -3.70
C ARG A 8 11.11 -3.72 -3.55
N ARG A 9 11.00 -2.52 -4.11
CA ARG A 9 12.10 -1.54 -4.06
C ARG A 9 12.27 -0.96 -2.67
N TRP A 10 11.17 -0.71 -1.98
CA TRP A 10 11.20 -0.21 -0.62
C TRP A 10 11.69 -1.29 0.35
N GLY A 11 11.17 -2.51 0.25
CA GLY A 11 11.69 -3.67 0.98
C GLY A 11 13.18 -3.87 0.73
N LYS A 12 13.65 -3.74 -0.52
CA LYS A 12 15.09 -3.78 -0.82
C LYS A 12 15.85 -2.67 -0.10
N LYS A 13 15.33 -1.44 -0.12
CA LYS A 13 15.95 -0.29 0.56
C LYS A 13 16.02 -0.50 2.08
N LEU A 14 15.00 -1.09 2.70
CA LEU A 14 15.00 -1.43 4.12
C LEU A 14 15.96 -2.59 4.42
N SER A 15 16.04 -3.59 3.52
CA SER A 15 16.97 -4.71 3.64
C SER A 15 18.43 -4.28 3.52
N GLU A 16 18.74 -3.29 2.67
CA GLU A 16 20.05 -2.61 2.63
C GLU A 16 20.40 -1.94 3.97
N ASN A 17 19.41 -1.63 4.82
CA ASN A 17 19.58 -1.14 6.19
C ASN A 17 19.50 -2.26 7.24
N GLY A 18 19.72 -3.52 6.83
CA GLY A 18 19.78 -4.69 7.72
C GLY A 18 18.43 -5.21 8.19
N LYS A 19 17.30 -4.75 7.62
CA LYS A 19 15.96 -5.20 8.02
C LYS A 19 15.54 -6.48 7.30
N ARG A 20 14.94 -7.40 8.05
CA ARG A 20 14.30 -8.63 7.56
C ARG A 20 12.90 -8.28 7.08
N ILE A 21 12.60 -8.62 5.83
CA ILE A 21 11.37 -8.21 5.16
C ILE A 21 10.48 -9.40 4.87
N ALA A 22 9.18 -9.24 5.13
CA ALA A 22 8.14 -10.12 4.65
C ALA A 22 7.08 -9.34 3.84
N VAL A 23 6.41 -10.01 2.92
CA VAL A 23 5.31 -9.43 2.13
C VAL A 23 4.12 -10.38 2.10
N VAL A 24 2.94 -9.89 2.46
CA VAL A 24 1.67 -10.57 2.30
C VAL A 24 0.85 -9.82 1.26
N SER A 25 0.70 -10.40 0.08
CA SER A 25 -0.09 -9.79 -0.99
C SER A 25 -1.53 -10.28 -0.94
N ASN A 26 -2.50 -9.36 -1.07
CA ASN A 26 -3.91 -9.69 -1.20
C ASN A 26 -4.39 -9.33 -2.61
N ASP A 27 -4.48 -10.36 -3.46
CA ASP A 27 -4.92 -10.24 -4.85
C ASP A 27 -6.28 -10.91 -5.10
N LYS A 28 -7.03 -10.36 -6.08
CA LYS A 28 -8.22 -10.97 -6.67
C LYS A 28 -7.87 -12.09 -7.65
N GLY A 29 -6.68 -12.09 -8.25
CA GLY A 29 -6.23 -13.10 -9.23
C GLY A 29 -5.56 -14.30 -8.57
N ALA A 30 -5.62 -15.47 -9.20
CA ALA A 30 -4.85 -16.65 -8.82
C ALA A 30 -3.42 -16.51 -9.36
N ILE A 31 -2.44 -16.60 -8.46
CA ILE A 31 -0.99 -16.50 -8.71
C ILE A 31 -0.57 -15.07 -9.03
N SER A 32 -0.17 -14.34 -7.98
CA SER A 32 0.61 -13.13 -8.17
C SER A 32 1.95 -13.49 -8.83
N VAL A 33 2.18 -13.03 -10.07
CA VAL A 33 3.52 -13.02 -10.73
C VAL A 33 4.57 -12.31 -9.85
N ASP A 34 4.10 -11.60 -8.83
CA ASP A 34 4.82 -10.79 -7.88
C ASP A 34 5.50 -11.58 -6.77
N GLY A 35 4.88 -12.68 -6.29
CA GLY A 35 5.40 -13.49 -5.18
C GLY A 35 6.75 -14.14 -5.47
N GLU A 36 6.92 -14.74 -6.64
CA GLU A 36 8.20 -15.35 -7.04
C GLU A 36 9.33 -14.32 -7.14
N VAL A 37 9.01 -13.13 -7.63
CA VAL A 37 10.02 -12.08 -7.81
C VAL A 37 10.41 -11.45 -6.47
N ILE A 38 9.47 -11.32 -5.53
CA ILE A 38 9.75 -10.92 -4.16
C ILE A 38 10.62 -11.97 -3.46
N LYS A 39 10.31 -13.26 -3.64
CA LYS A 39 11.11 -14.35 -3.07
C LYS A 39 12.55 -14.37 -3.58
N LYS A 40 12.78 -14.02 -4.86
CA LYS A 40 14.13 -13.83 -5.43
C LYS A 40 14.93 -12.68 -4.79
N LEU A 41 14.27 -11.75 -4.10
CA LEU A 41 14.93 -10.71 -3.30
C LEU A 41 15.29 -11.17 -1.88
N GLY A 42 14.97 -12.43 -1.53
CA GLY A 42 15.23 -13.01 -0.21
C GLY A 42 14.17 -12.67 0.83
N PHE A 43 12.98 -12.20 0.43
CA PHE A 43 11.90 -11.87 1.37
C PHE A 43 10.99 -13.08 1.54
N GLU A 44 10.45 -13.25 2.75
CA GLU A 44 9.38 -14.22 2.99
C GLU A 44 8.06 -13.68 2.44
N THR A 45 7.25 -14.56 1.85
CA THR A 45 6.02 -14.18 1.14
C THR A 45 4.82 -14.99 1.56
N GLY A 46 3.67 -14.35 1.66
CA GLY A 46 2.37 -15.00 1.78
C GLY A 46 1.34 -14.38 0.83
N GLU A 47 0.25 -15.10 0.58
CA GLU A 47 -0.80 -14.65 -0.34
C GLU A 47 -2.19 -14.90 0.26
N ILE A 48 -3.06 -13.90 0.11
CA ILE A 48 -4.48 -14.00 0.42
C ILE A 48 -5.25 -13.81 -0.87
N ALA A 49 -5.90 -14.87 -1.35
CA ALA A 49 -6.70 -14.87 -2.57
C ALA A 49 -8.20 -14.93 -2.25
N GLY A 50 -9.03 -14.58 -3.25
CA GLY A 50 -10.49 -14.82 -3.19
C GLY A 50 -11.32 -13.73 -2.50
N GLY A 51 -10.71 -12.66 -1.98
CA GLY A 51 -11.45 -11.50 -1.46
C GLY A 51 -10.60 -10.56 -0.61
N CYS A 52 -11.24 -9.55 0.00
CA CYS A 52 -10.54 -8.54 0.80
C CYS A 52 -10.03 -9.13 2.13
N VAL A 53 -8.78 -8.85 2.49
CA VAL A 53 -8.14 -9.29 3.74
C VAL A 53 -8.97 -9.02 5.01
N CYS A 54 -9.84 -8.00 4.99
CA CYS A 54 -10.78 -7.71 6.08
C CYS A 54 -11.67 -8.91 6.45
N PHE A 55 -11.96 -9.82 5.51
CA PHE A 55 -12.73 -11.05 5.74
C PHE A 55 -11.87 -12.28 6.06
N TYR A 56 -10.54 -12.17 5.91
CA TYR A 56 -9.59 -13.28 6.00
C TYR A 56 -8.54 -13.06 7.08
N LEU A 57 -8.85 -12.31 8.14
CA LEU A 57 -7.92 -12.06 9.25
C LEU A 57 -7.39 -13.33 9.94
N PRO A 58 -8.17 -14.41 10.13
CA PRO A 58 -7.62 -15.68 10.63
C PRO A 58 -6.57 -16.29 9.70
N LEU A 59 -6.78 -16.20 8.37
CA LEU A 59 -5.81 -16.65 7.37
C LEU A 59 -4.57 -15.76 7.37
N LEU A 60 -4.73 -14.44 7.44
CA LEU A 60 -3.60 -13.51 7.60
C LEU A 60 -2.76 -13.88 8.82
N LYS A 61 -3.40 -14.22 9.95
CA LYS A 61 -2.68 -14.66 11.14
C LYS A 61 -1.90 -15.94 10.90
N HIS A 62 -2.52 -16.96 10.29
CA HIS A 62 -1.82 -18.20 9.97
C HIS A 62 -0.61 -17.98 9.05
N ILE A 63 -0.73 -17.10 8.06
CA ILE A 63 0.37 -16.71 7.16
C ILE A 63 1.50 -16.04 7.94
N ILE A 64 1.18 -15.07 8.80
CA ILE A 64 2.17 -14.37 9.64
C ILE A 64 2.87 -15.34 10.58
N ASP A 65 2.13 -16.23 11.24
CA ASP A 65 2.69 -17.25 12.13
C ASP A 65 3.64 -18.19 11.37
N THR A 66 3.28 -18.59 10.15
CA THR A 66 4.11 -19.44 9.27
C THR A 66 5.39 -18.75 8.81
N ILE A 67 5.31 -17.46 8.45
CA ILE A 67 6.49 -16.64 8.11
C ILE A 67 7.42 -16.56 9.33
N THR A 68 6.85 -16.26 10.50
CA THR A 68 7.59 -16.06 11.75
C THR A 68 8.33 -17.31 12.22
N GLN A 69 7.83 -18.51 11.90
CA GLN A 69 8.53 -19.78 12.14
C GLN A 69 9.83 -19.93 11.35
N LYS A 70 9.93 -19.31 10.17
CA LYS A 70 11.13 -19.36 9.31
C LYS A 70 12.06 -18.19 9.58
N LEU A 71 11.47 -17.00 9.72
CA LEU A 71 12.14 -15.72 9.87
C LEU A 71 11.19 -14.78 10.59
N VAL A 72 11.59 -14.26 11.74
CA VAL A 72 10.86 -13.15 12.37
C VAL A 72 11.14 -11.89 11.54
N PRO A 73 10.17 -11.31 10.80
CA PRO A 73 10.43 -10.11 10.02
C PRO A 73 10.50 -8.87 10.92
N ASP A 74 11.35 -7.90 10.56
CA ASP A 74 11.32 -6.58 11.20
C ASP A 74 10.21 -5.72 10.57
N VAL A 75 9.95 -5.91 9.27
CA VAL A 75 8.88 -5.22 8.52
C VAL A 75 8.08 -6.21 7.71
N LEU A 76 6.75 -6.13 7.82
CA LEU A 76 5.81 -6.89 7.00
C LEU A 76 4.96 -5.95 6.16
N PHE A 77 5.12 -6.05 4.85
CA PHE A 77 4.25 -5.35 3.91
C PHE A 77 2.94 -6.13 3.78
N LEU A 78 1.80 -5.52 4.07
CA LEU A 78 0.48 -6.06 3.72
C LEU A 78 -0.02 -5.28 2.49
N GLU A 79 -0.22 -5.94 1.36
CA GLU A 79 -0.74 -5.27 0.17
C GLU A 79 -2.23 -5.59 0.02
N PRO A 80 -3.15 -4.83 0.64
CA PRO A 80 -4.59 -5.08 0.54
C PRO A 80 -5.08 -4.85 -0.90
N VAL A 81 -6.23 -5.45 -1.23
CA VAL A 81 -7.00 -5.04 -2.42
C VAL A 81 -7.39 -3.56 -2.35
N ALA A 82 -7.58 -2.90 -3.50
CA ALA A 82 -7.84 -1.45 -3.57
C ALA A 82 -9.11 -0.97 -2.83
N TYR A 83 -10.10 -1.84 -2.64
CA TYR A 83 -11.40 -1.48 -2.08
C TYR A 83 -11.51 -1.82 -0.57
N PHE A 84 -10.90 -0.99 0.27
CA PHE A 84 -11.04 -1.09 1.72
C PHE A 84 -11.09 0.27 2.42
N LEU A 85 -11.65 0.29 3.63
CA LEU A 85 -11.64 1.44 4.53
C LEU A 85 -10.44 1.32 5.48
N PRO A 86 -9.47 2.26 5.47
CA PRO A 86 -8.28 2.15 6.30
C PRO A 86 -8.58 2.08 7.79
N SER A 87 -9.44 2.97 8.29
CA SER A 87 -9.91 2.95 9.67
C SER A 87 -10.46 1.58 10.11
N LYS A 88 -11.20 0.87 9.24
CA LYS A 88 -11.73 -0.46 9.55
C LYS A 88 -10.62 -1.51 9.60
N LEU A 89 -9.78 -1.55 8.57
CA LEU A 89 -8.68 -2.52 8.50
C LEU A 89 -7.73 -2.35 9.68
N TYR A 90 -7.30 -1.13 9.97
CA TYR A 90 -6.41 -0.83 11.10
C TYR A 90 -7.04 -1.19 12.44
N SER A 91 -8.32 -0.85 12.66
CA SER A 91 -9.04 -1.26 13.88
C SER A 91 -9.04 -2.79 14.03
N ASP A 92 -9.29 -3.53 12.96
CA ASP A 92 -9.35 -4.98 13.02
C ASP A 92 -7.97 -5.62 13.23
N LEU A 93 -6.93 -5.07 12.58
CA LEU A 93 -5.56 -5.52 12.77
C LEU A 93 -5.10 -5.30 14.22
N ARG A 94 -5.35 -4.11 14.80
CA ARG A 94 -5.02 -3.83 16.21
C ARG A 94 -5.67 -4.82 17.18
N LYS A 95 -6.92 -5.21 16.91
CA LYS A 95 -7.66 -6.17 17.74
C LYS A 95 -7.17 -7.61 17.56
N LYS A 96 -6.71 -7.97 16.36
CA LYS A 96 -6.37 -9.36 16.01
C LYS A 96 -4.92 -9.71 16.32
N PHE A 97 -4.01 -8.75 16.23
CA PHE A 97 -2.57 -8.96 16.30
C PHE A 97 -1.98 -8.24 17.51
N GLU A 98 -2.02 -8.90 18.67
CA GLU A 98 -1.30 -8.46 19.85
C GLU A 98 0.21 -8.61 19.65
N GLY A 99 1.00 -7.66 20.13
CA GLY A 99 2.47 -7.68 20.00
C GLY A 99 2.99 -7.33 18.59
N VAL A 100 2.14 -6.82 17.71
CA VAL A 100 2.50 -6.26 16.39
C VAL A 100 2.28 -4.76 16.45
N GLU A 101 3.29 -3.98 16.12
CA GLU A 101 3.17 -2.52 16.03
C GLU A 101 2.75 -2.13 14.61
N LEU A 102 1.62 -1.45 14.49
CA LEU A 102 1.17 -0.99 13.19
C LEU A 102 1.94 0.27 12.79
N ALA A 103 2.39 0.29 11.53
CA ALA A 103 2.89 1.51 10.90
C ALA A 103 1.80 2.60 10.90
N PRO A 104 2.12 3.87 10.59
CA PRO A 104 1.09 4.85 10.31
C PRO A 104 0.23 4.39 9.12
N VAL A 105 -0.99 4.92 8.98
CA VAL A 105 -1.82 4.66 7.80
C VAL A 105 -1.17 5.28 6.57
N ILE A 106 -0.56 4.45 5.71
CA ILE A 106 0.12 4.92 4.50
C ILE A 106 -0.71 4.63 3.26
N ILE A 107 -1.05 5.67 2.50
CA ILE A 107 -1.94 5.57 1.34
C ILE A 107 -1.18 5.99 0.08
N LEU A 108 -1.24 5.17 -0.97
CA LEU A 108 -0.59 5.44 -2.24
C LEU A 108 -1.57 6.12 -3.21
N ALA A 109 -1.32 7.39 -3.50
CA ALA A 109 -2.11 8.19 -4.41
C ALA A 109 -1.36 8.36 -5.75
N ASP A 110 -1.92 7.81 -6.82
CA ASP A 110 -1.34 7.91 -8.16
C ASP A 110 -1.49 9.33 -8.72
N ALA A 111 -0.35 9.98 -9.02
CA ALA A 111 -0.33 11.35 -9.54
C ALA A 111 -1.07 11.49 -10.88
N SER A 112 -0.89 10.56 -11.83
CA SER A 112 -1.54 10.68 -13.14
C SER A 112 -3.05 10.56 -13.01
N ARG A 113 -3.50 9.67 -12.11
CA ARG A 113 -4.94 9.47 -11.88
C ARG A 113 -5.60 10.67 -11.21
N LEU A 114 -4.95 11.29 -10.23
CA LEU A 114 -5.47 12.50 -9.59
C LEU A 114 -5.58 13.68 -10.58
N LEU A 115 -4.69 13.73 -11.58
CA LEU A 115 -4.81 14.68 -12.67
C LEU A 115 -5.98 14.34 -13.59
N ASP A 116 -6.18 13.07 -13.95
CA ASP A 116 -7.33 12.64 -14.77
C ASP A 116 -8.67 13.07 -14.14
N TYR A 117 -8.83 12.87 -12.82
CA TYR A 117 -10.02 13.35 -12.08
C TYR A 117 -10.22 14.85 -12.23
N LYS A 118 -9.14 15.62 -12.05
CA LYS A 118 -9.16 17.08 -12.18
C LYS A 118 -9.53 17.51 -13.59
N GLU A 119 -8.95 16.90 -14.62
CA GLU A 119 -9.22 17.22 -16.03
C GLU A 119 -10.67 16.91 -16.42
N ARG A 120 -11.22 15.81 -15.91
CA ARG A 120 -12.62 15.42 -16.14
C ARG A 120 -13.62 16.14 -15.23
N SER A 121 -13.15 16.98 -14.31
CA SER A 121 -13.98 17.59 -13.26
C SER A 121 -14.76 16.54 -12.44
N GLU A 122 -14.18 15.35 -12.29
CA GLU A 122 -14.72 14.25 -11.51
C GLU A 122 -14.19 14.31 -10.07
N GLU A 123 -15.03 13.93 -9.11
CA GLU A 123 -14.61 13.78 -7.71
C GLU A 123 -14.10 12.37 -7.44
N LEU A 124 -13.21 12.24 -6.46
CA LEU A 124 -12.85 10.94 -5.90
C LEU A 124 -14.11 10.27 -5.35
N SER A 125 -14.22 8.95 -5.56
CA SER A 125 -15.29 8.18 -4.94
C SER A 125 -15.28 8.33 -3.41
N TYR A 126 -16.40 7.98 -2.76
CA TYR A 126 -16.47 7.96 -1.29
C TYR A 126 -15.31 7.18 -0.67
N LEU A 127 -14.96 6.03 -1.25
CA LEU A 127 -13.91 5.16 -0.73
C LEU A 127 -12.51 5.77 -0.89
N GLU A 128 -12.19 6.29 -2.08
CA GLU A 128 -10.92 6.96 -2.36
C GLU A 128 -10.76 8.22 -1.48
N SER A 129 -11.82 9.00 -1.33
CA SER A 129 -11.86 10.15 -0.43
C SER A 129 -11.60 9.75 1.03
N ARG A 130 -12.19 8.65 1.51
CA ARG A 130 -11.93 8.13 2.87
C ARG A 130 -10.50 7.62 3.01
N GLN A 131 -9.93 7.00 1.99
CA GLN A 131 -8.53 6.58 2.01
C GLN A 131 -7.60 7.79 2.17
N VAL A 132 -7.77 8.85 1.38
CA VAL A 132 -6.95 10.06 1.54
C VAL A 132 -7.16 10.72 2.90
N LYS A 133 -8.40 10.79 3.39
CA LYS A 133 -8.73 11.39 4.71
C LYS A 133 -8.14 10.62 5.89
N ASP A 134 -8.11 9.30 5.83
CA ASP A 134 -7.61 8.44 6.91
C ASP A 134 -6.07 8.30 6.86
N ALA A 135 -5.41 8.80 5.82
CA ALA A 135 -3.96 8.72 5.67
C ALA A 135 -3.21 9.57 6.72
N GLU A 136 -2.24 8.96 7.39
CA GLU A 136 -1.23 9.67 8.19
C GLU A 136 -0.04 10.06 7.30
N VAL A 137 0.34 9.15 6.40
CA VAL A 137 1.30 9.41 5.32
C VAL A 137 0.61 9.19 3.98
N LEU A 138 0.63 10.21 3.13
CA LEU A 138 0.13 10.10 1.77
C LEU A 138 1.30 10.12 0.80
N VAL A 139 1.47 8.98 0.13
CA VAL A 139 2.54 8.80 -0.85
C VAL A 139 1.99 9.13 -2.24
N ILE A 140 2.45 10.23 -2.83
CA ILE A 140 2.12 10.57 -4.22
C ILE A 140 3.06 9.75 -5.12
N SER A 141 2.52 8.79 -5.85
CA SER A 141 3.31 7.92 -6.73
C SER A 141 3.34 8.38 -8.17
N LYS A 142 4.25 7.79 -8.96
CA LYS A 142 4.44 8.06 -10.39
C LYS A 142 4.79 9.52 -10.69
N VAL A 143 5.55 10.15 -9.79
CA VAL A 143 6.00 11.53 -9.98
C VAL A 143 6.90 11.70 -11.21
N ASP A 144 7.49 10.60 -11.71
CA ASP A 144 8.26 10.57 -12.95
C ASP A 144 7.42 10.73 -14.24
N LEU A 145 6.09 10.66 -14.13
CA LEU A 145 5.17 10.80 -15.27
C LEU A 145 4.55 12.20 -15.38
N VAL A 146 4.85 13.11 -14.44
CA VAL A 146 4.19 14.40 -14.35
C VAL A 146 5.22 15.53 -14.26
N SER A 147 4.87 16.68 -14.81
CA SER A 147 5.65 17.91 -14.63
C SER A 147 5.49 18.48 -13.21
N GLU A 148 6.40 19.37 -12.79
CA GLU A 148 6.31 20.02 -11.48
C GLU A 148 5.02 20.82 -11.30
N ASN A 149 4.51 21.45 -12.37
CA ASN A 149 3.23 22.17 -12.34
C ASN A 149 2.05 21.23 -12.09
N GLN A 150 2.07 20.05 -12.73
CA GLN A 150 1.07 19.00 -12.51
C GLN A 150 1.19 18.42 -11.10
N LEU A 151 2.40 18.14 -10.63
CA LEU A 151 2.65 17.63 -9.28
C LEU A 151 2.17 18.63 -8.20
N SER A 152 2.41 19.93 -8.41
CA SER A 152 1.85 21.00 -7.56
C SER A 152 0.32 20.98 -7.53
N ALA A 153 -0.34 20.71 -8.65
CA ALA A 153 -1.79 20.52 -8.67
C ALA A 153 -2.24 19.28 -7.90
N VAL A 154 -1.51 18.16 -8.03
CA VAL A 154 -1.77 16.92 -7.27
C VAL A 154 -1.66 17.17 -5.77
N ARG A 155 -0.58 17.83 -5.30
CA ARG A 155 -0.42 18.22 -3.90
C ARG A 155 -1.63 19.00 -3.39
N LYS A 156 -2.10 19.99 -4.15
CA LYS A 156 -3.27 20.80 -3.77
C LYS A 156 -4.56 19.98 -3.67
N ILE A 157 -4.77 19.01 -4.56
CA ILE A 157 -5.94 18.12 -4.51
C ILE A 157 -5.93 17.33 -3.20
N VAL A 158 -4.81 16.66 -2.90
CA VAL A 158 -4.75 15.79 -1.72
C VAL A 158 -4.73 16.56 -0.41
N GLN A 159 -4.05 17.71 -0.36
CA GLN A 159 -4.04 18.58 0.83
C GLN A 159 -5.39 19.22 1.12
N ARG A 160 -6.22 19.47 0.10
CA ARG A 160 -7.60 19.92 0.31
C ARG A 160 -8.43 18.86 1.04
N ILE A 161 -8.18 17.59 0.75
CA ILE A 161 -8.91 16.46 1.33
C ILE A 161 -8.35 16.12 2.72
N ASN A 162 -7.03 16.12 2.87
CA ASN A 162 -6.34 15.85 4.12
C ASN A 162 -5.14 16.79 4.31
N PRO A 163 -5.32 17.93 4.98
CA PRO A 163 -4.24 18.90 5.22
C PRO A 163 -3.25 18.45 6.30
N LYS A 164 -3.54 17.34 7.02
CA LYS A 164 -2.71 16.84 8.12
C LYS A 164 -1.76 15.72 7.70
N ALA A 165 -2.01 15.06 6.57
CA ALA A 165 -1.15 13.97 6.09
C ALA A 165 0.25 14.48 5.75
N ARG A 166 1.27 13.73 6.18
CA ARG A 166 2.64 13.90 5.68
C ARG A 166 2.68 13.46 4.22
N LEU A 167 3.14 14.33 3.32
CA LEU A 167 3.28 13.99 1.91
C LEU A 167 4.67 13.43 1.62
N VAL A 168 4.74 12.36 0.83
CA VAL A 168 5.99 11.83 0.29
C VAL A 168 5.82 11.57 -1.21
N GLU A 169 6.73 12.08 -2.02
CA GLU A 169 6.69 11.94 -3.47
C GLU A 169 7.59 10.80 -3.92
N THR A 170 7.03 9.83 -4.62
CA THR A 170 7.76 8.62 -5.01
C THR A 170 7.61 8.24 -6.46
N SER A 171 8.64 7.56 -6.96
CA SER A 171 8.60 6.90 -8.26
C SER A 171 9.06 5.45 -8.10
N GLY A 172 8.15 4.51 -8.39
CA GLY A 172 8.49 3.09 -8.45
C GLY A 172 9.49 2.77 -9.56
N LYS A 173 9.59 3.63 -10.59
CA LYS A 173 10.53 3.47 -11.71
C LYS A 173 11.95 3.91 -11.34
N THR A 174 12.09 5.11 -10.80
CA THR A 174 13.41 5.73 -10.52
C THR A 174 13.90 5.46 -9.11
N GLY A 175 13.02 5.11 -8.17
CA GLY A 175 13.32 4.98 -6.75
C GLY A 175 13.32 6.31 -5.99
N ALA A 176 12.93 7.43 -6.63
CA ALA A 176 12.76 8.71 -5.95
C ALA A 176 11.82 8.57 -4.74
N GLY A 177 12.13 9.30 -3.66
CA GLY A 177 11.35 9.32 -2.42
C GLY A 177 11.46 8.09 -1.51
N LEU A 178 12.04 6.97 -1.98
CA LEU A 178 12.12 5.75 -1.16
C LEU A 178 13.00 5.91 0.09
N GLY A 179 14.03 6.76 0.03
CA GLY A 179 14.87 7.06 1.20
C GLY A 179 14.08 7.80 2.28
N GLU A 180 13.33 8.84 1.90
CA GLU A 180 12.46 9.57 2.82
C GLU A 180 11.40 8.64 3.41
N LEU A 181 10.74 7.85 2.57
CA LEU A 181 9.72 6.91 2.99
C LEU A 181 10.27 5.83 3.96
N SER A 182 11.48 5.32 3.71
CA SER A 182 12.18 4.44 4.65
C SER A 182 12.50 5.12 5.96
N ASN A 183 12.91 6.39 5.96
CA ASN A 183 13.28 7.10 7.18
C ASN A 183 12.10 7.28 8.12
N ILE A 184 10.88 7.46 7.61
CA ILE A 184 9.65 7.46 8.43
C ILE A 184 9.60 6.20 9.29
N ILE A 185 9.78 5.04 8.66
CA ILE A 185 9.70 3.75 9.37
C ILE A 185 10.93 3.51 10.24
N LEU A 186 12.13 3.85 9.76
CA LEU A 186 13.38 3.59 10.47
C LEU A 186 13.59 4.47 11.72
N GLN A 187 13.02 5.68 11.75
CA GLN A 187 13.17 6.63 12.86
C GLN A 187 12.06 6.53 13.89
N GLU A 188 10.84 6.17 13.47
CA GLU A 188 9.67 6.16 14.35
C GLU A 188 9.49 4.83 15.09
N TYR A 189 10.16 3.76 14.66
CA TYR A 189 9.96 2.40 15.19
C TYR A 189 11.25 1.78 15.73
N VAL A 190 11.15 1.13 16.89
CA VAL A 190 12.27 0.41 17.53
C VAL A 190 12.40 -1.04 17.01
N PHE A 191 11.53 -1.47 16.09
CA PHE A 191 11.53 -2.82 15.47
C PHE A 191 11.58 -3.97 16.49
N SER A 192 11.03 -3.76 17.68
CA SER A 192 10.77 -4.82 18.66
C SER A 192 9.56 -5.68 18.28
N SER A 193 8.82 -5.28 17.24
CA SER A 193 7.66 -5.99 16.68
C SER A 193 7.51 -5.72 15.17
N VAL A 194 6.71 -6.55 14.50
CA VAL A 194 6.50 -6.50 13.04
C VAL A 194 5.77 -5.20 12.65
N VAL A 195 6.39 -4.36 11.82
CA VAL A 195 5.73 -3.17 11.27
C VAL A 195 4.85 -3.56 10.09
N LEU A 196 3.52 -3.51 10.26
CA LEU A 196 2.55 -3.82 9.19
C LEU A 196 2.21 -2.58 8.37
N LEU A 197 2.47 -2.62 7.07
CA LEU A 197 2.21 -1.52 6.16
C LEU A 197 1.10 -1.88 5.16
N ALA A 198 -0.04 -1.18 5.17
CA ALA A 198 -1.16 -1.41 4.27
C ALA A 198 -1.31 -0.31 3.21
N PHE A 199 -0.96 -0.58 1.95
CA PHE A 199 -0.96 0.42 0.87
C PHE A 199 -2.06 0.14 -0.18
N PRO A 200 -3.21 0.83 -0.15
CA PRO A 200 -4.11 0.85 -1.30
C PRO A 200 -3.49 1.66 -2.43
N ARG A 201 -3.68 1.19 -3.66
CA ARG A 201 -3.83 2.11 -4.79
C ARG A 201 -5.28 2.55 -4.91
N MET A 202 -5.46 3.78 -5.39
CA MET A 202 -6.64 4.15 -6.15
C MET A 202 -6.61 3.46 -7.54
N ASP A 203 -6.67 2.13 -7.59
CA ASP A 203 -6.89 1.41 -8.85
C ASP A 203 -8.38 1.08 -8.92
N LEU A 204 -9.08 1.63 -9.90
CA LEU A 204 -10.39 1.09 -10.27
C LEU A 204 -10.19 -0.35 -10.74
N ILE A 205 -11.01 -1.24 -10.20
CA ILE A 205 -11.49 -2.39 -10.94
C ILE A 205 -12.01 -1.81 -12.26
N PRO A 206 -11.53 -2.23 -13.45
CA PRO A 206 -12.17 -1.81 -14.69
C PRO A 206 -13.64 -2.14 -14.50
N PHE A 207 -14.52 -1.13 -14.61
CA PHE A 207 -15.95 -1.37 -14.62
C PHE A 207 -16.15 -2.41 -15.72
N ALA A 208 -16.38 -3.66 -15.35
CA ALA A 208 -16.79 -4.67 -16.30
C ALA A 208 -18.01 -4.03 -16.96
N SER A 209 -17.91 -3.78 -18.26
CA SER A 209 -19.01 -3.30 -19.08
C SER A 209 -20.23 -4.07 -18.62
N ARG A 210 -21.19 -3.40 -17.98
CA ARG A 210 -22.52 -3.96 -17.81
C ARG A 210 -23.00 -4.22 -19.22
N SER A 211 -22.91 -5.45 -19.69
CA SER A 211 -23.76 -5.92 -20.76
C SER A 211 -25.18 -5.69 -20.24
N PRO A 212 -26.00 -4.85 -20.90
CA PRO A 212 -27.41 -4.85 -20.61
C PRO A 212 -27.88 -6.27 -20.91
N THR A 213 -28.53 -6.89 -19.95
CA THR A 213 -29.40 -8.04 -20.19
C THR A 213 -30.31 -7.69 -21.37
N SER A 214 -30.08 -8.31 -22.52
CA SER A 214 -31.06 -8.38 -23.59
C SER A 214 -31.67 -9.78 -23.54
N SER A 215 -32.95 -9.79 -23.14
CA SER A 215 -34.00 -10.79 -23.43
C SER A 215 -33.69 -12.26 -23.15
#